data_AF-A0A1E7EMZ6-F1
#
_entry.id   AF-A0A1E7EMZ6-F1
#
_cell.length_a   1.000
_cell.length_b   1.000
_cell.length_c   1.000
_cell.angle_alpha   90.00
_cell.angle_beta   90.00
_cell.angle_gamma   90.00
#
_symmetry.space_group_name_H-M   'P 1'
#
loop_
_entity.id
_entity.type
_entity.pdbx_description
1 polymer ?
#
loop_
_entity_poly.entity_id
_entity_poly.type
_entity_poly.pdbx_seq_one_letter_code
_entity_poly.pdbx_strand_id
1 'polypeptide(L)'
;DELTNENLYQIVVRRSNVTDLEVNTLVWKCLGYRFNKNDEIWTPTKVFPKWKERYPTPPDLIGMQHIYTKEVDRDNLKNNQRLTVSVPMENKQSLKTFLRPIGFTGYKISELTPNLTRRAQCTNWLLYYREELFGYTLDELIEKRKLKRDKEE
;
A
#
# COMPACT_ATOMS: atom_id res chain seq x y z
N ASP A 1 15.98 4.42 5.47
CA ASP A 1 14.55 4.59 5.15
C ASP A 1 13.85 3.26 5.01
N GLU A 2 12.61 3.14 5.50
CA GLU A 2 11.79 1.92 5.36
C GLU A 2 11.29 1.73 3.91
N LEU A 3 11.25 2.79 3.10
CA LEU A 3 10.70 2.81 1.73
C LEU A 3 11.75 2.71 0.61
N THR A 4 12.95 2.17 0.89
CA THR A 4 13.96 1.95 -0.16
C THR A 4 13.50 0.90 -1.16
N ASN A 5 14.04 0.94 -2.38
CA ASN A 5 13.65 -0.02 -3.41
C ASN A 5 14.00 -1.47 -3.01
N GLU A 6 15.08 -1.67 -2.24
CA GLU A 6 15.49 -2.98 -1.71
C GLU A 6 14.46 -3.52 -0.72
N ASN A 7 13.98 -2.69 0.22
CA ASN A 7 12.98 -3.10 1.19
C ASN A 7 11.63 -3.39 0.51
N LEU A 8 11.23 -2.54 -0.43
CA LEU A 8 10.01 -2.75 -1.22
C LEU A 8 10.12 -3.99 -2.12
N TYR A 9 11.31 -4.29 -2.63
CA TYR A 9 11.60 -5.52 -3.36
C TYR A 9 11.46 -6.75 -2.44
N GLN A 10 11.96 -6.69 -1.21
CA GLN A 10 11.75 -7.78 -0.25
C GLN A 10 10.27 -8.07 0.00
N ILE A 11 9.37 -7.08 0.00
CA ILE A 11 7.94 -7.32 0.20
C ILE A 11 7.32 -8.18 -0.91
N VAL A 12 7.78 -8.00 -2.16
CA VAL A 12 7.24 -8.67 -3.35
C VAL A 12 7.94 -9.99 -3.69
N VAL A 13 9.08 -10.28 -3.07
CA VAL A 13 9.78 -11.55 -3.30
C VAL A 13 9.16 -12.67 -2.47
N ARG A 14 8.99 -13.85 -3.08
CA ARG A 14 8.37 -15.02 -2.43
C ARG A 14 9.12 -15.53 -1.20
N ARG A 15 10.45 -15.50 -1.22
CA ARG A 15 11.33 -15.94 -0.12
C ARG A 15 11.68 -14.80 0.83
N SER A 16 10.76 -13.86 1.00
CA SER A 16 10.94 -12.74 1.91
C SER A 16 10.86 -13.20 3.36
N ASN A 17 11.68 -12.59 4.20
CA ASN A 17 11.54 -12.68 5.65
C ASN A 17 10.52 -11.67 6.21
N VAL A 18 9.93 -10.83 5.35
CA VAL A 18 8.94 -9.83 5.75
C VAL A 18 7.58 -10.48 5.95
N THR A 19 7.07 -10.41 7.17
CA THR A 19 5.77 -10.91 7.59
C THR A 19 4.62 -10.05 7.05
N ASP A 20 3.41 -10.63 6.93
CA ASP A 20 2.22 -9.86 6.49
C ASP A 20 1.92 -8.68 7.42
N LEU A 21 2.19 -8.85 8.72
CA LEU A 21 2.03 -7.79 9.72
C LEU A 21 3.00 -6.62 9.49
N GLU A 22 4.26 -6.90 9.14
CA GLU A 22 5.24 -5.84 8.84
C GLU A 22 4.84 -5.04 7.60
N VAL A 23 4.37 -5.71 6.55
CA VAL A 23 3.89 -5.02 5.34
C VAL A 23 2.66 -4.16 5.66
N ASN A 24 1.69 -4.72 6.38
CA ASN A 24 0.50 -3.97 6.81
C ASN A 24 0.91 -2.77 7.68
N THR A 25 1.80 -2.96 8.64
CA THR A 25 2.34 -1.90 9.51
C THR A 25 2.98 -0.78 8.71
N LEU A 26 3.79 -1.11 7.70
CA LEU A 26 4.41 -0.11 6.83
C LEU A 26 3.35 0.69 6.07
N VAL A 27 2.36 0.02 5.50
CA VAL A 27 1.23 0.69 4.82
C VAL A 27 0.43 1.56 5.78
N TRP A 28 0.16 1.10 7.01
CA TRP A 28 -0.55 1.87 8.03
C TRP A 28 0.19 3.15 8.42
N LYS A 29 1.51 3.06 8.63
CA LYS A 29 2.36 4.24 8.91
C LYS A 29 2.26 5.27 7.78
N CYS A 30 2.36 4.83 6.53
CA CYS A 30 2.24 5.68 5.33
C CYS A 30 0.82 6.24 5.16
N LEU A 31 -0.22 5.47 5.49
CA LEU A 31 -1.61 5.94 5.48
C LEU A 31 -1.88 7.02 6.54
N GLY A 32 -1.00 7.15 7.54
CA GLY A 32 -1.09 8.15 8.59
C GLY A 32 -1.53 7.60 9.96
N TYR A 33 -1.66 6.28 10.11
CA TYR A 33 -1.88 5.67 11.41
C TYR A 33 -0.62 5.80 12.26
N ARG A 34 -0.80 5.99 13.56
CA ARG A 34 0.31 6.08 14.52
C ARG A 34 0.08 5.09 15.64
N PHE A 35 1.09 4.24 15.86
CA PHE A 35 1.08 3.29 16.95
C PHE A 35 1.33 4.04 18.26
N ASN A 36 0.37 3.96 19.18
CA ASN A 36 0.53 4.45 20.54
C ASN A 36 1.11 3.32 21.39
N LYS A 37 2.36 3.46 21.83
CA LYS A 37 3.04 2.46 22.66
C LYS A 37 2.41 2.27 24.03
N ASN A 38 1.75 3.30 24.57
CA ASN A 38 1.17 3.23 25.91
C ASN A 38 -0.09 2.35 25.94
N ASP A 39 -0.89 2.41 24.87
CA ASP A 39 -2.16 1.71 24.77
C ASP A 39 -2.09 0.47 23.85
N GLU A 40 -0.94 0.24 23.20
CA GLU A 40 -0.72 -0.77 22.15
C GLU A 40 -1.74 -0.71 20.99
N ILE A 41 -2.29 0.48 20.73
CA ILE A 41 -3.34 0.71 19.75
C ILE A 41 -2.84 1.62 18.61
N TRP A 42 -3.25 1.30 17.39
CA TRP A 42 -3.07 2.17 16.23
C TRP A 42 -4.15 3.24 16.18
N THR A 43 -3.73 4.49 16.18
CA THR A 43 -4.63 5.66 16.17
C THR A 43 -4.64 6.33 14.79
N PRO A 44 -5.83 6.71 14.25
CA PRO A 44 -5.94 7.37 12.95
C PRO A 44 -5.71 8.89 13.05
N THR A 45 -4.59 9.30 13.64
CA THR A 45 -4.30 10.70 13.99
C THR A 45 -4.06 11.57 12.75
N LYS A 46 -3.31 11.06 11.77
CA LYS A 46 -2.98 11.76 10.52
C LYS A 46 -3.48 11.02 9.28
N VAL A 47 -4.49 10.16 9.44
CA VAL A 47 -5.02 9.35 8.35
C VAL A 47 -5.83 10.21 7.39
N PHE A 48 -5.73 9.93 6.08
CA PHE A 48 -6.54 10.59 5.07
C PHE A 48 -8.04 10.57 5.43
N PRO A 49 -8.78 11.70 5.34
CA PRO A 49 -10.16 11.78 5.85
C PRO A 49 -11.09 10.67 5.34
N LYS A 50 -11.09 10.42 4.02
CA LYS A 50 -11.89 9.35 3.39
C LYS A 50 -11.53 7.94 3.89
N TRP A 51 -10.28 7.75 4.33
CA TRP A 51 -9.82 6.48 4.87
C TRP A 51 -10.18 6.35 6.35
N LYS A 52 -10.02 7.44 7.12
CA LYS A 52 -10.32 7.53 8.56
C LYS A 52 -11.80 7.26 8.86
N GLU A 53 -12.72 7.80 8.07
CA GLU A 53 -14.17 7.58 8.26
C GLU A 53 -14.57 6.11 8.12
N ARG A 54 -13.90 5.39 7.23
CA ARG A 54 -14.24 3.99 6.92
C ARG A 54 -13.47 3.01 7.81
N TYR A 55 -12.25 3.36 8.19
CA TYR A 55 -11.34 2.52 8.92
C TYR A 55 -10.86 3.30 10.16
N PRO A 56 -11.63 3.27 11.26
CA PRO A 56 -11.19 3.85 12.53
C PRO A 56 -10.01 3.06 13.11
N THR A 57 -9.97 1.75 12.85
CA THR A 57 -8.85 0.86 13.16
C THR A 57 -8.17 0.44 11.86
N PRO A 58 -6.84 0.20 11.89
CA PRO A 58 -6.12 -0.18 10.68
C PRO A 58 -6.61 -1.54 10.14
N PRO A 59 -7.00 -1.64 8.86
CA PRO A 59 -7.50 -2.88 8.28
C PRO A 59 -6.35 -3.82 7.89
N ASP A 60 -6.61 -5.12 7.91
CA ASP A 60 -5.76 -6.10 7.23
C ASP A 60 -5.97 -5.98 5.70
N LEU A 61 -4.87 -5.83 4.97
CA LEU A 61 -4.84 -5.66 3.51
C LEU A 61 -4.32 -6.90 2.77
N ILE A 62 -3.75 -7.86 3.50
CA ILE A 62 -3.05 -9.01 2.91
C ILE A 62 -3.78 -10.32 3.26
N GLY A 63 -4.30 -10.42 4.49
CA GLY A 63 -4.88 -11.64 5.02
C GLY A 63 -3.84 -12.41 5.84
N MET A 64 -3.44 -11.84 6.98
CA MET A 64 -2.41 -12.37 7.91
C MET A 64 -2.72 -13.79 8.38
N GLN A 65 -4.00 -14.16 8.42
CA GLN A 65 -4.44 -15.49 8.84
C GLN A 65 -4.22 -16.56 7.75
N HIS A 66 -3.89 -16.17 6.52
CA HIS A 66 -3.72 -17.05 5.36
C HIS A 66 -4.94 -17.96 5.05
N ILE A 67 -6.15 -17.52 5.44
CA ILE A 67 -7.41 -18.19 5.16
C ILE A 67 -8.11 -17.45 4.02
N TYR A 68 -8.23 -18.10 2.86
CA TYR A 68 -8.82 -17.51 1.64
C TYR A 68 -10.25 -17.97 1.37
N THR A 69 -10.96 -18.48 2.38
CA THR A 69 -12.38 -18.77 2.25
C THR A 69 -13.16 -17.46 2.10
N LYS A 70 -14.25 -17.49 1.34
CA LYS A 70 -15.00 -16.28 0.97
C LYS A 70 -15.53 -15.51 2.18
N GLU A 71 -15.78 -16.16 3.30
CA GLU A 71 -16.27 -15.52 4.52
C GLU A 71 -15.18 -14.67 5.18
N VAL A 72 -13.96 -15.21 5.28
CA VAL A 72 -12.83 -14.57 5.99
C VAL A 72 -12.11 -13.57 5.08
N ASP A 73 -11.98 -13.91 3.80
CA ASP A 73 -11.13 -13.18 2.86
C ASP A 73 -11.79 -11.94 2.24
N ARG A 74 -13.13 -11.89 2.27
CA ARG A 74 -13.92 -10.85 1.62
C ARG A 74 -13.54 -9.45 2.11
N ASP A 75 -13.36 -9.29 3.41
CA ASP A 75 -13.04 -7.99 3.98
C ASP A 75 -11.60 -7.59 3.65
N ASN A 76 -10.64 -8.50 3.76
CA ASN A 76 -9.24 -8.27 3.38
C ASN A 76 -9.11 -7.87 1.91
N LEU A 77 -9.81 -8.59 1.03
CA LEU A 77 -9.86 -8.29 -0.39
C LEU A 77 -10.43 -6.88 -0.64
N LYS A 78 -11.54 -6.54 0.02
CA LYS A 78 -12.20 -5.24 -0.14
C LYS A 78 -11.32 -4.09 0.36
N ASN A 79 -10.62 -4.29 1.46
CA ASN A 79 -9.68 -3.31 2.02
C ASN A 79 -8.52 -3.07 1.03
N ASN A 80 -7.96 -4.15 0.48
CA ASN A 80 -6.90 -4.05 -0.52
C ASN A 80 -7.36 -3.39 -1.84
N GLN A 81 -8.56 -3.72 -2.32
CA GLN A 81 -9.15 -3.09 -3.51
C GLN A 81 -9.28 -1.58 -3.32
N ARG A 82 -9.69 -1.11 -2.13
CA ARG A 82 -9.77 0.33 -1.82
C ARG A 82 -8.40 1.00 -1.87
N LEU A 83 -7.36 0.32 -1.38
CA LEU A 83 -5.98 0.80 -1.49
C LEU A 83 -5.57 0.94 -2.96
N THR A 84 -5.85 -0.09 -3.77
CA THR A 84 -5.52 -0.11 -5.20
C THR A 84 -6.26 0.98 -5.99
N VAL A 85 -7.53 1.23 -5.68
CA VAL A 85 -8.34 2.30 -6.31
C VAL A 85 -7.82 3.69 -5.94
N SER A 86 -7.12 3.85 -4.82
CA SER A 86 -6.52 5.13 -4.44
C SER A 86 -5.29 5.52 -5.27
N VAL A 87 -4.70 4.57 -6.02
CA VAL A 87 -3.54 4.81 -6.88
C VAL A 87 -3.99 5.28 -8.27
N PRO A 88 -3.50 6.43 -8.78
CA PRO A 88 -3.76 6.89 -10.14
C PRO A 88 -3.32 5.87 -11.20
N MET A 89 -3.95 5.90 -12.39
CA MET A 89 -3.66 4.92 -13.44
C MET A 89 -2.20 4.92 -13.89
N GLU A 90 -1.55 6.09 -13.94
CA GLU A 90 -0.13 6.23 -14.29
C GLU A 90 0.79 5.49 -13.31
N ASN A 91 0.45 5.50 -12.04
CA ASN A 91 1.23 4.86 -10.98
C ASN A 91 0.87 3.37 -10.79
N LYS A 92 -0.02 2.80 -11.62
CA LYS A 92 -0.37 1.36 -11.53
C LYS A 92 0.75 0.44 -12.02
N GLN A 93 1.70 0.94 -12.79
CA GLN A 93 2.86 0.17 -13.26
C GLN A 93 4.16 0.51 -12.53
N SER A 94 4.10 1.28 -11.44
CA SER A 94 5.28 1.75 -10.69
C SER A 94 6.18 0.60 -10.22
N LEU A 95 5.63 -0.57 -9.86
CA LEU A 95 6.43 -1.76 -9.54
C LEU A 95 7.47 -2.10 -10.62
N LYS A 96 7.06 -2.11 -11.89
CA LYS A 96 7.98 -2.43 -13.00
C LYS A 96 8.97 -1.30 -13.23
N THR A 97 8.56 -0.06 -13.06
CA THR A 97 9.45 1.10 -13.26
C THR A 97 10.56 1.14 -12.21
N PHE A 98 10.21 0.98 -10.93
CA PHE A 98 11.16 1.17 -9.82
C PHE A 98 11.90 -0.10 -9.40
N LEU A 99 11.31 -1.29 -9.55
CA LEU A 99 11.91 -2.54 -9.08
C LEU A 99 12.63 -3.33 -10.19
N ARG A 100 12.41 -3.01 -11.48
CA ARG A 100 13.14 -3.65 -12.59
C ARG A 100 14.66 -3.50 -12.51
N PRO A 101 15.23 -2.33 -12.12
CA PRO A 101 16.69 -2.21 -11.93
C PRO A 101 17.28 -3.17 -10.89
N ILE A 102 16.45 -3.66 -9.96
CA ILE A 102 16.84 -4.56 -8.86
C ILE A 102 16.53 -6.03 -9.21
N GLY A 103 15.99 -6.28 -10.41
CA GLY A 103 15.73 -7.62 -10.93
C GLY A 103 14.27 -8.06 -10.87
N PHE A 104 13.33 -7.18 -10.49
CA PHE A 104 11.91 -7.52 -10.54
C PHE A 104 11.40 -7.53 -11.99
N THR A 105 11.11 -8.72 -12.51
CA THR A 105 10.56 -8.91 -13.87
C THR A 105 9.04 -9.16 -13.87
N GLY A 106 8.44 -9.28 -12.69
CA GLY A 106 7.04 -9.66 -12.49
C GLY A 106 6.90 -11.09 -11.96
N TYR A 107 5.66 -11.50 -11.73
CA TYR A 107 5.35 -12.85 -11.24
C TYR A 107 5.06 -13.80 -12.40
N LYS A 108 5.52 -15.04 -12.29
CA LYS A 108 5.01 -16.13 -13.12
C LYS A 108 3.60 -16.49 -12.66
N ILE A 109 2.70 -16.80 -13.59
CA ILE A 109 1.31 -17.15 -13.29
C ILE A 109 1.22 -18.32 -12.30
N SER A 110 2.10 -19.31 -12.44
CA SER A 110 2.19 -20.47 -11.55
C SER A 110 2.62 -20.15 -10.11
N GLU A 111 3.15 -18.96 -9.87
CA GLU A 111 3.67 -18.52 -8.56
C GLU A 111 2.72 -17.53 -7.87
N LEU A 112 1.65 -17.12 -8.55
CA LEU A 112 0.76 -16.07 -8.09
C LEU A 112 -0.24 -16.63 -7.06
N THR A 113 -0.09 -16.21 -5.81
CA THR A 113 -1.05 -16.48 -4.74
C THR A 113 -1.86 -15.21 -4.40
N PRO A 114 -3.04 -15.33 -3.74
CA PRO A 114 -3.78 -14.17 -3.27
C PRO A 114 -2.95 -13.25 -2.37
N ASN A 115 -2.13 -13.82 -1.49
CA ASN A 115 -1.20 -13.09 -0.63
C ASN A 115 -0.16 -12.31 -1.44
N LEU A 116 0.52 -12.96 -2.38
CA LEU A 116 1.56 -12.35 -3.19
C LEU A 116 0.99 -11.22 -4.07
N THR A 117 -0.22 -11.42 -4.58
CA THR A 117 -0.95 -10.40 -5.35
C THR A 117 -1.24 -9.16 -4.50
N ARG A 118 -1.73 -9.36 -3.27
CA ARG A 118 -2.01 -8.25 -2.33
C ARG A 118 -0.76 -7.54 -1.87
N ARG A 119 0.33 -8.27 -1.61
CA ARG A 119 1.65 -7.70 -1.32
C ARG A 119 2.12 -6.80 -2.45
N ALA A 120 1.98 -7.24 -3.70
CA ALA A 120 2.30 -6.41 -4.85
C ALA A 120 1.44 -5.13 -4.90
N GLN A 121 0.13 -5.25 -4.66
CA GLN A 121 -0.78 -4.10 -4.61
C GLN A 121 -0.40 -3.11 -3.51
N CYS A 122 -0.05 -3.60 -2.31
CA CYS A 122 0.48 -2.79 -1.21
C CYS A 122 1.80 -2.11 -1.59
N THR A 123 2.76 -2.83 -2.16
CA THR A 123 4.03 -2.26 -2.60
C THR A 123 3.85 -1.21 -3.69
N ASN A 124 2.93 -1.42 -4.63
CA ASN A 124 2.63 -0.41 -5.65
C ASN A 124 2.08 0.87 -5.03
N TRP A 125 1.22 0.75 -4.01
CA TRP A 125 0.72 1.89 -3.25
C TRP A 125 1.84 2.59 -2.45
N LEU A 126 2.76 1.83 -1.85
CA LEU A 126 3.92 2.40 -1.14
C LEU A 126 4.85 3.17 -2.07
N LEU A 127 5.07 2.68 -3.29
CA LEU A 127 5.81 3.42 -4.33
C LEU A 127 5.10 4.71 -4.70
N TYR A 128 3.77 4.66 -4.92
CA TYR A 128 2.99 5.87 -5.15
C TYR A 128 3.10 6.86 -3.99
N TYR A 129 3.00 6.38 -2.74
CA TYR A 129 3.15 7.22 -1.57
C TYR A 129 4.52 7.89 -1.52
N ARG A 130 5.61 7.15 -1.76
CA ARG A 130 6.97 7.69 -1.74
C ARG A 130 7.20 8.78 -2.80
N GLU A 131 6.73 8.57 -4.02
CA GLU A 131 7.03 9.48 -5.12
C GLU A 131 6.11 10.72 -5.15
N GLU A 132 4.82 10.52 -4.84
CA GLU A 132 3.80 11.54 -5.06
C GLU A 132 3.27 12.17 -3.77
N LEU A 133 3.31 11.46 -2.64
CA LEU A 133 2.70 11.91 -1.38
C LEU A 133 3.72 12.29 -0.31
N PHE A 134 4.91 11.70 -0.34
CA PHE A 134 5.94 11.91 0.66
C PHE A 134 6.61 13.28 0.46
N GLY A 135 6.61 14.11 1.50
CA GLY A 135 7.24 15.44 1.48
C GLY A 135 6.37 16.58 0.93
N TYR A 136 5.16 16.28 0.43
CA TYR A 136 4.21 17.31 -0.01
C TYR A 136 3.14 17.56 1.05
N THR A 137 2.80 18.84 1.23
CA THR A 137 1.65 19.26 2.04
C THR A 137 0.33 18.90 1.35
N LEU A 138 -0.76 18.84 2.12
CA LEU A 138 -2.08 18.53 1.55
C LEU A 138 -2.49 19.53 0.46
N ASP A 139 -2.14 20.81 0.65
CA ASP A 139 -2.46 21.89 -0.29
C ASP A 139 -1.69 21.74 -1.60
N GLU A 140 -0.39 21.42 -1.55
CA GLU A 140 0.42 21.14 -2.75
C GLU A 140 -0.10 19.92 -3.53
N LEU A 141 -0.59 18.90 -2.83
CA LEU A 141 -1.19 17.72 -3.46
C LEU A 141 -2.53 18.05 -4.14
N ILE A 142 -3.34 18.91 -3.52
CA ILE A 142 -4.59 19.40 -4.12
C ILE A 142 -4.28 20.24 -5.35
N GLU A 143 -3.29 21.14 -5.27
CA GLU A 143 -2.89 22.01 -6.36
C GLU A 143 -2.26 21.23 -7.52
N LYS A 144 -1.37 20.27 -7.26
CA LYS A 144 -0.86 19.34 -8.29
C LYS A 144 -1.98 18.60 -9.00
N ARG A 145 -2.96 18.08 -8.25
CA ARG A 145 -4.11 17.39 -8.85
C ARG A 145 -4.97 18.33 -9.68
N LYS A 146 -5.16 19.58 -9.24
CA LYS A 146 -5.90 20.60 -9.99
C LYS A 146 -5.18 20.95 -11.28
N LEU A 147 -3.89 21.30 -11.22
CA LEU A 147 -3.05 21.59 -12.38
C LEU A 147 -2.98 20.45 -13.38
N LYS A 148 -3.04 19.20 -12.90
CA LYS A 148 -3.08 18.03 -13.76
C LYS A 148 -4.41 17.89 -14.49
N ARG A 149 -5.54 18.05 -13.79
CA ARG A 149 -6.87 18.05 -14.40
C ARG A 149 -7.02 19.17 -15.43
N ASP A 150 -6.54 20.36 -15.10
CA ASP A 150 -6.62 21.53 -15.98
C ASP A 150 -5.71 21.41 -17.24
N LYS A 151 -4.75 20.47 -17.25
CA LYS A 151 -3.93 20.13 -18.43
C LYS A 151 -4.53 19.02 -19.30
N GLU A 152 -5.47 18.27 -18.76
CA GLU A 152 -6.16 17.16 -19.45
C GLU A 152 -7.48 17.60 -20.09
N GLU A 153 -8.00 18.79 -19.72
CA GLU A 153 -9.10 19.53 -20.38
C GLU A 153 -8.60 20.44 -21.51
#